data_AF-A0A6G6Y446-F1
#
_entry.id   AF-A0A6G6Y446-F1
#
_cell.length_a   1.000
_cell.length_b   1.000
_cell.length_c   1.000
_cell.angle_alpha   90.00
_cell.angle_beta   90.00
_cell.angle_gamma   90.00
#
_symmetry.space_group_name_H-M   'P 1'
#
loop_
_entity.id
_entity.type
_entity.pdbx_description
1 polymer ?
#
loop_
_entity_poly.entity_id
_entity_poly.type
_entity_poly.pdbx_seq_one_letter_code
_entity_poly.pdbx_strand_id
1 'polypeptide(L)'
;MFPRIREITDAFGGRLRLSVEEHPSGALVVIERPDAADRARVLLDGYGCDVLAGYVMSARLAVPHGLPNEHVDGNFGASFRLDLEPCAAICIAEASGGDVEIPSPFWDRLYAELCLVSAHARELARRAEARVH
;
A
#
# COMPACT_ATOMS: atom_id res chain seq x y z
N MET A 1 5.71 1.81 20.33
CA MET A 1 5.65 2.99 19.43
C MET A 1 4.21 3.10 18.95
N PHE A 2 3.63 4.29 18.81
CA PHE A 2 2.21 4.39 18.44
C PHE A 2 2.00 3.78 17.05
N PRO A 3 1.08 2.80 16.88
CA PRO A 3 0.72 2.32 15.55
C PRO A 3 0.18 3.52 14.77
N ARG A 4 0.86 3.88 13.68
CA ARG A 4 0.40 4.96 12.80
C ARG A 4 -0.76 4.39 12.00
N ILE A 5 -1.99 4.71 12.41
CA ILE A 5 -3.20 4.39 11.67
C ILE A 5 -3.68 5.66 10.98
N ARG A 6 -3.86 5.59 9.66
CA ARG A 6 -4.35 6.69 8.83
C ARG A 6 -5.54 6.21 8.03
N GLU A 7 -6.67 6.85 8.27
CA GLU A 7 -7.87 6.61 7.49
C GLU A 7 -8.03 7.73 6.45
N ILE A 8 -8.23 7.31 5.21
CA ILE A 8 -8.47 8.15 4.06
C ILE A 8 -9.93 7.93 3.67
N THR A 9 -10.66 9.03 3.51
CA THR A 9 -12.00 9.03 2.95
C THR A 9 -11.95 9.74 1.61
N ASP A 10 -12.51 9.13 0.58
CA ASP A 10 -12.63 9.78 -0.73
C ASP A 10 -13.86 10.72 -0.78
N ALA A 11 -14.05 11.38 -1.93
CA ALA A 11 -15.17 12.29 -2.14
C ALA A 11 -16.56 11.58 -2.20
N PHE A 12 -16.58 10.26 -2.32
CA PHE A 12 -17.80 9.44 -2.46
C PHE A 12 -18.12 8.64 -1.19
N GLY A 13 -17.33 8.81 -0.11
CA GLY A 13 -17.52 8.15 1.18
C GLY A 13 -16.82 6.79 1.29
N GLY A 14 -16.06 6.38 0.28
CA GLY A 14 -15.20 5.20 0.34
C GLY A 14 -14.10 5.38 1.38
N ARG A 15 -13.63 4.26 1.94
CA ARG A 15 -12.62 4.26 3.03
C ARG A 15 -11.41 3.41 2.68
N LEU A 16 -10.23 3.97 2.91
CA LEU A 16 -8.96 3.26 2.82
C LEU A 16 -8.20 3.49 4.12
N ARG A 17 -7.64 2.44 4.71
CA ARG A 17 -6.83 2.53 5.92
C ARG A 17 -5.41 2.08 5.62
N LEU A 18 -4.45 2.87 6.07
CA LEU A 18 -3.04 2.50 6.15
C LEU A 18 -2.64 2.36 7.61
N SER A 19 -1.97 1.27 7.94
CA SER A 19 -1.34 1.08 9.25
C SER A 19 0.08 0.54 9.13
N VAL A 20 0.85 0.72 10.20
CA VAL A 20 2.19 0.13 10.33
C VAL A 20 2.21 -0.81 11.51
N GLU A 21 2.61 -2.04 11.28
CA GLU A 21 2.71 -3.11 12.27
C GLU A 21 4.17 -3.57 12.43
N GLU A 22 4.55 -3.90 13.66
CA GLU A 22 5.85 -4.52 13.93
C GLU A 22 5.75 -6.03 13.62
N HIS A 23 6.66 -6.54 12.79
CA HIS A 23 6.79 -7.95 12.45
C HIS A 23 8.22 -8.44 12.73
N PRO A 24 8.45 -9.73 13.03
CA PRO A 24 9.80 -10.26 13.26
C PRO A 24 10.81 -10.00 12.13
N SER A 25 10.32 -9.82 10.90
CA SER A 25 11.14 -9.51 9.72
C SER A 25 11.27 -8.02 9.40
N GLY A 26 10.74 -7.13 10.24
CA GLY A 26 10.74 -5.68 10.02
C GLY A 26 9.35 -5.04 10.19
N ALA A 27 9.23 -3.76 9.84
CA ALA A 27 7.93 -3.09 9.85
C ALA A 27 7.12 -3.47 8.59
N LEU A 28 5.85 -3.81 8.78
CA LEU A 28 4.91 -4.05 7.69
C LEU A 28 3.93 -2.91 7.55
N VAL A 29 3.62 -2.56 6.31
CA VAL A 29 2.58 -1.62 5.94
C VAL A 29 1.35 -2.41 5.58
N VAL A 30 0.27 -2.17 6.31
CA VAL A 30 -1.02 -2.80 6.07
C VAL A 30 -1.91 -1.81 5.36
N ILE A 31 -2.49 -2.25 4.25
CA ILE A 31 -3.48 -1.49 3.49
C ILE A 31 -4.79 -2.26 3.57
N GLU A 32 -5.85 -1.62 4.04
CA GLU A 32 -7.16 -2.23 4.26
C GLU A 32 -8.22 -1.36 3.57
N ARG A 33 -9.25 -2.00 3.00
CA ARG A 33 -10.53 -1.40 2.59
C ARG A 33 -11.61 -1.77 3.61
N PRO A 34 -11.82 -0.97 4.68
CA PRO A 34 -12.76 -1.33 5.73
C PRO A 34 -14.23 -1.30 5.27
N ASP A 35 -14.48 -0.66 4.13
CA ASP A 35 -15.76 -0.54 3.45
C ASP A 35 -16.05 -1.70 2.47
N ALA A 36 -15.04 -2.50 2.11
CA ALA A 36 -15.22 -3.69 1.29
C ALA A 36 -15.86 -4.84 2.10
N ALA A 37 -16.68 -5.68 1.44
CA ALA A 37 -17.49 -6.70 2.09
C ALA A 37 -16.67 -7.76 2.86
N ASP A 38 -15.48 -8.06 2.37
CA ASP A 38 -14.49 -8.99 2.93
C ASP A 38 -13.45 -8.32 3.82
N ARG A 39 -13.50 -6.98 3.95
CA ARG A 39 -12.43 -6.16 4.51
C ARG A 39 -11.07 -6.50 3.89
N ALA A 40 -11.06 -6.53 2.56
CA ALA A 40 -9.89 -6.73 1.73
C ALA A 40 -8.67 -6.01 2.33
N ARG A 41 -7.58 -6.76 2.49
CA ARG A 41 -6.34 -6.27 3.09
C ARG A 41 -5.12 -6.89 2.43
N VAL A 42 -4.04 -6.13 2.39
CA VAL A 42 -2.72 -6.61 1.97
C VAL A 42 -1.65 -6.12 2.93
N LEU A 43 -0.61 -6.93 3.09
CA LEU A 43 0.60 -6.60 3.82
C LEU A 43 1.75 -6.38 2.84
N LEU A 44 2.45 -5.27 2.99
CA LEU A 44 3.65 -4.94 2.22
C LEU A 44 4.81 -4.70 3.17
N ASP A 45 6.00 -5.15 2.81
CA ASP A 45 7.22 -4.69 3.47
C ASP A 45 7.62 -3.29 3.00
N GLY A 46 8.74 -2.78 3.51
CA GLY A 46 9.24 -1.45 3.13
C GLY A 46 9.53 -1.32 1.64
N TYR A 47 10.02 -2.38 0.99
CA TYR A 47 10.28 -2.38 -0.44
C TYR A 47 8.97 -2.33 -1.24
N GLY A 48 8.01 -3.19 -0.93
CA GLY A 48 6.70 -3.19 -1.54
C GLY A 48 5.96 -1.86 -1.38
N CYS A 49 6.11 -1.20 -0.23
CA CYS A 49 5.54 0.12 0.03
C CYS A 49 6.15 1.22 -0.85
N ASP A 50 7.49 1.24 -0.98
CA ASP A 50 8.19 2.21 -1.82
C ASP A 50 7.85 2.01 -3.32
N VAL A 51 7.77 0.76 -3.79
CA VAL A 51 7.35 0.46 -5.18
C VAL A 51 5.89 0.86 -5.42
N LEU A 52 4.98 0.56 -4.47
CA LEU A 52 3.59 0.98 -4.58
C LEU A 52 3.45 2.51 -4.68
N ALA A 53 4.24 3.27 -3.92
CA ALA A 53 4.22 4.73 -4.01
C ALA A 53 4.59 5.22 -5.42
N GLY A 54 5.63 4.61 -6.03
CA GLY A 54 5.99 4.87 -7.41
C GLY A 54 4.89 4.45 -8.41
N TYR A 55 4.28 3.29 -8.19
CA TYR A 55 3.21 2.77 -9.03
C TYR A 55 1.96 3.67 -9.01
N VAL A 56 1.57 4.17 -7.83
CA VAL A 56 0.45 5.12 -7.68
C VAL A 56 0.67 6.37 -8.52
N MET A 57 1.86 6.97 -8.44
CA MET A 57 2.17 8.16 -9.25
C MET A 57 2.24 7.83 -10.75
N SER A 58 2.78 6.67 -11.10
CA SER A 58 2.88 6.22 -12.50
C SER A 58 1.50 5.98 -13.10
N ALA A 59 0.60 5.33 -12.36
CA ALA A 59 -0.80 5.15 -12.75
C ALA A 59 -1.53 6.48 -12.89
N ARG A 60 -1.31 7.41 -11.94
CA ARG A 60 -1.88 8.77 -11.97
C ARG A 60 -1.51 9.54 -13.23
N LEU A 61 -0.29 9.35 -13.73
CA LEU A 61 0.24 9.98 -14.94
C LEU A 61 -0.10 9.22 -16.23
N ALA A 62 -0.38 7.92 -16.15
CA ALA A 62 -0.67 7.07 -17.29
C ALA A 62 -2.12 7.19 -17.79
N VAL A 63 -3.10 7.36 -16.88
CA VAL A 63 -4.53 7.45 -17.23
C VAL A 63 -4.76 8.53 -18.31
N PRO A 64 -5.49 8.21 -19.40
CA PRO A 64 -6.37 7.04 -19.59
C PRO A 64 -5.72 5.83 -20.25
N HIS A 65 -4.39 5.76 -20.32
CA HIS A 65 -3.66 4.63 -20.87
C HIS A 65 -3.33 3.58 -19.79
N GLY A 66 -3.08 2.35 -20.25
CA GLY A 66 -2.63 1.27 -19.37
C GLY A 66 -1.20 1.50 -18.89
N LEU A 67 -0.85 0.77 -17.84
CA LEU A 67 0.49 0.73 -17.25
C LEU A 67 0.93 -0.74 -17.17
N PRO A 68 2.21 -1.08 -17.43
CA PRO A 68 2.71 -2.42 -17.17
C PRO A 68 2.43 -2.85 -15.72
N ASN A 69 2.26 -4.14 -15.52
CA ASN A 69 2.15 -4.69 -14.16
C ASN A 69 3.53 -4.59 -13.49
N GLU A 70 3.54 -4.28 -12.21
CA GLU A 70 4.74 -4.33 -11.38
C GLU A 70 4.69 -5.51 -10.41
N HIS A 71 5.87 -6.05 -10.08
CA HIS A 71 6.00 -7.14 -9.15
C HIS A 71 7.08 -6.84 -8.11
N VAL A 72 6.79 -7.19 -6.87
CA VAL A 72 7.75 -7.16 -5.78
C VAL A 72 7.88 -8.56 -5.21
N ASP A 73 9.11 -9.04 -5.13
CA ASP A 73 9.46 -10.34 -4.55
C ASP A 73 9.65 -10.24 -3.03
N GLY A 74 9.76 -11.39 -2.36
CA GLY A 74 10.09 -11.50 -0.94
C GLY A 74 8.99 -12.17 -0.12
N ASN A 75 9.14 -12.15 1.21
CA ASN A 75 8.18 -12.80 2.13
C ASN A 75 6.80 -12.14 2.13
N PHE A 76 6.73 -10.88 1.70
CA PHE A 76 5.50 -10.10 1.53
C PHE A 76 5.38 -9.63 0.08
N GLY A 77 5.74 -10.52 -0.85
CA GLY A 77 5.71 -10.23 -2.28
C GLY A 77 4.28 -9.92 -2.76
N ALA A 78 4.18 -9.05 -3.75
CA ALA A 78 2.91 -8.58 -4.28
C ALA A 78 3.01 -8.23 -5.76
N SER A 79 1.87 -8.19 -6.44
CA SER A 79 1.75 -7.64 -7.80
C SER A 79 0.83 -6.43 -7.80
N PHE A 80 1.19 -5.42 -8.58
CA PHE A 80 0.42 -4.20 -8.80
C PHE A 80 -0.03 -4.13 -10.25
N ARG A 81 -1.32 -3.84 -10.45
CA ARG A 81 -1.92 -3.72 -11.77
C ARG A 81 -2.84 -2.51 -11.82
N LEU A 82 -2.86 -1.83 -12.95
CA LEU A 82 -3.80 -0.75 -13.24
C LEU A 82 -4.95 -1.30 -14.08
N ASP A 83 -6.15 -1.33 -13.50
CA ASP A 83 -7.39 -1.58 -14.23
C ASP A 83 -8.08 -0.24 -14.53
N LEU A 84 -8.66 -0.10 -15.72
CA LEU A 84 -9.28 1.15 -16.19
C LEU A 84 -10.81 1.12 -16.21
N GLU A 85 -11.39 -0.07 -16.22
CA GLU A 85 -12.82 -0.32 -16.38
C GLU A 85 -13.38 -1.01 -15.12
N PRO A 86 -14.53 -0.58 -14.57
CA PRO A 86 -15.38 0.54 -15.04
C PRO A 86 -14.82 1.93 -14.68
N CYS A 87 -13.83 1.98 -13.78
CA CYS A 87 -13.13 3.18 -13.35
C CYS A 87 -11.66 2.83 -13.10
N ALA A 88 -10.77 3.80 -13.24
CA ALA A 88 -9.35 3.59 -12.95
C ALA A 88 -9.12 3.20 -11.48
N ALA A 89 -8.48 2.06 -11.27
CA ALA A 89 -8.15 1.50 -9.97
C ALA A 89 -6.80 0.75 -10.00
N ILE A 90 -6.08 0.81 -8.88
CA ILE A 90 -4.87 0.02 -8.66
C ILE A 90 -5.28 -1.23 -7.91
N CYS A 91 -5.04 -2.39 -8.51
CA CYS A 91 -5.27 -3.69 -7.93
C CYS A 91 -3.95 -4.21 -7.36
N ILE A 92 -3.97 -4.52 -6.06
CA ILE A 92 -2.84 -5.12 -5.35
C ILE A 92 -3.23 -6.56 -5.03
N ALA A 93 -2.36 -7.51 -5.38
CA ALA A 93 -2.49 -8.91 -4.95
C ALA A 93 -1.21 -9.32 -4.23
N GLU A 94 -1.34 -9.65 -2.95
CA GLU A 94 -0.29 -10.22 -2.10
C GLU A 94 -0.15 -11.71 -2.37
N ALA A 95 1.09 -12.21 -2.40
CA ALA A 95 1.38 -13.62 -2.66
C ALA A 95 0.75 -14.58 -1.62
N SER A 96 0.47 -14.10 -0.41
CA SER A 96 -0.19 -14.87 0.66
C SER A 96 -1.71 -14.99 0.48
N GLY A 97 -2.28 -14.35 -0.55
CA GLY A 97 -3.69 -14.45 -0.92
C GLY A 97 -4.55 -13.24 -0.52
N GLY A 98 -3.97 -12.17 0.00
CA GLY A 98 -4.68 -10.90 0.20
C GLY A 98 -4.80 -10.10 -1.10
N ASP A 99 -5.91 -9.43 -1.31
CA ASP A 99 -6.11 -8.52 -2.43
C ASP A 99 -6.82 -7.24 -2.00
N VAL A 100 -6.46 -6.13 -2.64
CA VAL A 100 -7.06 -4.82 -2.40
C VAL A 100 -7.15 -4.06 -3.72
N GLU A 101 -8.35 -3.55 -4.01
CA GLU A 101 -8.56 -2.56 -5.08
C GLU A 101 -8.58 -1.14 -4.50
N ILE A 102 -7.83 -0.23 -5.14
CA ILE A 102 -7.70 1.17 -4.76
C ILE A 102 -8.13 2.07 -5.92
N PRO A 103 -9.38 2.57 -5.89
CA PRO A 103 -9.92 3.52 -6.86
C PRO A 103 -9.11 4.82 -6.94
N SER A 104 -9.09 5.43 -8.12
CA SER A 104 -8.37 6.68 -8.41
C SER A 104 -8.64 7.87 -7.48
N PRO A 105 -9.83 8.05 -6.87
CA PRO A 105 -10.04 9.11 -5.88
C PRO A 105 -9.12 9.05 -4.65
N PHE A 106 -8.54 7.88 -4.33
CA PHE A 106 -7.62 7.74 -3.21
C PHE A 106 -6.17 8.10 -3.55
N TRP A 107 -5.78 8.10 -4.82
CA TRP A 107 -4.37 8.02 -5.23
C TRP A 107 -3.50 9.14 -4.69
N ASP A 108 -3.92 10.40 -4.80
CA ASP A 108 -3.09 11.54 -4.40
C ASP A 108 -2.82 11.51 -2.88
N ARG A 109 -3.84 11.19 -2.08
CA ARG A 109 -3.72 11.10 -0.63
C ARG A 109 -3.01 9.82 -0.17
N LEU A 110 -3.24 8.72 -0.88
CA LEU A 110 -2.52 7.47 -0.68
C LEU A 110 -1.03 7.67 -0.92
N TYR A 111 -0.63 8.28 -2.03
CA TYR A 111 0.77 8.58 -2.35
C TYR A 111 1.45 9.36 -1.21
N ALA A 112 0.80 10.45 -0.75
CA ALA A 112 1.33 11.26 0.34
C ALA A 112 1.50 10.44 1.65
N GLU A 113 0.53 9.59 1.99
CA GLU A 113 0.62 8.74 3.18
C GLU A 113 1.65 7.62 3.04
N LEU A 114 1.81 7.03 1.86
CA LEU A 114 2.85 6.03 1.58
C LEU A 114 4.24 6.64 1.81
N CYS A 115 4.51 7.86 1.31
CA CYS A 115 5.80 8.53 1.56
C CYS A 115 6.11 8.69 3.06
N LEU A 116 5.09 9.05 3.85
CA LEU A 116 5.24 9.20 5.30
C LEU A 116 5.41 7.86 6.00
N VAL A 117 4.61 6.86 5.62
CA VAL A 117 4.63 5.51 6.18
C VAL A 117 5.96 4.81 5.88
N SER A 118 6.46 4.88 4.65
CA SER A 118 7.78 4.34 4.27
C SER A 118 8.90 4.91 5.13
N ALA A 119 8.88 6.22 5.40
CA ALA A 119 9.89 6.84 6.26
C ALA A 119 9.84 6.29 7.70
N HIS A 120 8.64 6.08 8.24
CA HIS A 120 8.47 5.48 9.56
C HIS A 120 8.86 3.99 9.59
N ALA A 121 8.53 3.23 8.55
CA ALA A 121 8.91 1.82 8.44
C ALA A 121 10.43 1.65 8.42
N ARG A 122 11.15 2.51 7.67
CA ARG A 122 12.62 2.54 7.66
C ARG A 122 13.23 2.88 9.02
N GLU A 123 12.64 3.84 9.75
CA GLU A 123 13.08 4.16 11.13
C GLU A 123 12.89 2.97 12.07
N LEU A 124 11.75 2.28 11.97
CA LEU A 124 11.47 1.09 12.78
C LEU A 124 12.47 -0.04 12.51
N ALA A 125 12.73 -0.33 11.23
CA ALA A 125 13.71 -1.33 10.83
C ALA A 125 15.12 -1.00 11.38
N ARG A 126 15.58 0.25 11.20
CA ARG A 126 16.87 0.71 11.75
C ARG A 126 16.96 0.56 13.26
N ARG A 127 15.89 0.86 14.01
CA ARG A 127 15.86 0.70 15.47
C ARG A 127 15.88 -0.76 15.89
N ALA A 128 15.24 -1.65 15.13
CA ALA A 128 15.25 -3.08 15.41
C ALA A 128 16.67 -3.64 15.26
N GLU A 129 17.38 -3.28 14.19
CA GLU A 129 18.79 -3.65 13.98
C GLU A 129 19.69 -3.16 15.12
N ALA A 130 19.53 -1.89 15.54
CA ALA A 130 20.32 -1.30 16.61
C ALA A 130 20.07 -1.92 18.01
N ARG A 131 18.99 -2.68 18.21
CA ARG A 131 18.70 -3.39 19.48
C ARG A 131 19.32 -4.78 19.53
N VAL A 132 19.70 -5.34 18.38
CA VAL A 132 20.30 -6.68 18.27
C VAL A 132 21.83 -6.62 18.40
N HIS A 133 22.41 -5.43 18.24
CA HIS A 133 23.82 -5.11 18.49
C HIS A 133 24.05 -4.52 19.88
#